data_AF-A0A067C7E7-F1
#
_entry.id   AF-A0A067C7E7-F1
#
_cell.length_a   1.000
_cell.length_b   1.000
_cell.length_c   1.000
_cell.angle_alpha   90.00
_cell.angle_beta   90.00
_cell.angle_gamma   90.00
#
_symmetry.space_group_name_H-M   'P 1'
#
loop_
_entity.id
_entity.type
_entity.pdbx_description
1 polymer ?
#
loop_
_entity_poly.entity_id
_entity_poly.type
_entity_poly.pdbx_seq_one_letter_code
_entity_poly.pdbx_strand_id
1 'polypeptide(L)'
;MKAFLILSTMAAAASAKVASSVLRALEVDGNADVFVRFADASSALEAATIESNKPLERQEVFEILSDATATGQKSIEAATAGFEVTPTWIVSGAFIKAADKALIEKLTLNRVIKSVEQVPDMELDPVLSKSTTDDITAPAASPNQWGIDTVGAPAIWKYTNGSGIVIGSIDTGARHTHLLLKDSWRADRGSSDPYNRTAVPEDLRPLGTHTIGTMEKSYVKLITKTNKVISEFYSGVYADWVSDSVNELFVYDSAAKTLQAASNGQCLDAYRDGDKFGLHTYACDATNGNQKWIIDAANHKIKHATHNNLCLDVDPTNPSNAAQVWECHNANTNQWIDAVKY
;
A
#
# COMPACT_ATOMS: atom_id res chain seq x y z
N MET A 1 -41.81 8.72 46.72
CA MET A 1 -40.33 8.75 46.65
C MET A 1 -39.73 7.56 45.92
N LYS A 2 -40.09 6.29 46.22
CA LYS A 2 -39.54 5.11 45.53
C LYS A 2 -39.79 5.07 44.00
N ALA A 3 -40.99 5.42 43.54
CA ALA A 3 -41.29 5.44 42.09
C ALA A 3 -40.53 6.54 41.32
N PHE A 4 -40.36 7.73 41.91
CA PHE A 4 -39.59 8.82 41.32
C PHE A 4 -38.09 8.51 41.23
N LEU A 5 -37.52 7.84 42.26
CA LEU A 5 -36.12 7.40 42.20
C LEU A 5 -35.91 6.38 41.07
N ILE A 6 -36.80 5.38 40.93
CA ILE A 6 -36.68 4.35 39.88
C ILE A 6 -36.77 4.96 38.47
N LEU A 7 -37.72 5.88 38.23
CA LEU A 7 -37.81 6.58 36.94
C LEU A 7 -36.54 7.41 36.64
N SER A 8 -36.02 8.14 37.63
CA SER A 8 -34.81 8.95 37.45
C SER A 8 -33.57 8.10 37.12
N THR A 9 -33.43 6.93 37.75
CA THR A 9 -32.32 6.00 37.45
C THR A 9 -32.44 5.35 36.08
N MET A 10 -33.65 5.04 35.61
CA MET A 10 -33.86 4.50 34.26
C MET A 10 -33.60 5.53 33.16
N ALA A 11 -34.04 6.78 33.35
CA ALA A 11 -33.78 7.87 32.41
C ALA A 11 -32.28 8.19 32.32
N ALA A 12 -31.57 8.20 33.46
CA ALA A 12 -30.13 8.40 33.50
C ALA A 12 -29.36 7.25 32.80
N ALA A 13 -29.77 5.99 33.02
CA ALA A 13 -29.16 4.84 32.37
C ALA A 13 -29.44 4.78 30.85
N ALA A 14 -30.61 5.24 30.40
CA ALA A 14 -30.93 5.35 28.97
C ALA A 14 -30.09 6.44 28.29
N SER A 15 -29.97 7.61 28.93
CA SER A 15 -29.11 8.70 28.43
C SER A 15 -27.63 8.33 28.41
N ALA A 16 -27.16 7.47 29.31
CA ALA A 16 -25.76 7.05 29.37
C ALA A 16 -25.30 6.22 28.16
N LYS A 17 -26.23 5.67 27.37
CA LYS A 17 -25.91 4.90 26.15
C LYS A 17 -25.66 5.78 24.94
N VAL A 18 -26.11 7.03 24.96
CA VAL A 18 -26.08 7.91 23.78
C VAL A 18 -24.86 8.82 23.88
N ALA A 19 -24.00 8.79 22.86
CA ALA A 19 -22.86 9.69 22.79
C ALA A 19 -23.32 11.15 22.72
N SER A 20 -22.58 12.06 23.37
CA SER A 20 -22.91 13.49 23.36
C SER A 20 -22.92 14.09 21.96
N SER A 21 -22.14 13.54 21.03
CA SER A 21 -22.11 13.94 19.63
C SER A 21 -23.43 13.66 18.91
N VAL A 22 -24.08 12.51 19.20
CA VAL A 22 -25.42 12.19 18.71
C VAL A 22 -26.45 13.17 19.25
N LEU A 23 -26.42 13.46 20.56
CA LEU A 23 -27.34 14.44 21.16
C LEU A 23 -27.20 15.81 20.50
N ARG A 24 -25.97 16.24 20.23
CA ARG A 24 -25.70 17.51 19.54
C ARG A 24 -26.20 17.51 18.10
N ALA A 25 -25.98 16.43 17.34
CA ALA A 25 -26.49 16.31 15.97
C ALA A 25 -28.04 16.35 15.94
N LEU A 26 -28.71 15.70 16.89
CA LEU A 26 -30.17 15.78 17.02
C LEU A 26 -30.66 17.20 17.33
N GLU A 27 -29.91 17.97 18.11
CA GLU A 27 -30.24 19.37 18.43
C GLU A 27 -30.04 20.31 17.24
N VAL A 28 -29.00 20.09 16.43
CA VAL A 28 -28.62 20.97 15.32
C VAL A 28 -29.35 20.61 14.02
N ASP A 29 -29.37 19.33 13.68
CA ASP A 29 -29.80 18.81 12.37
C ASP A 29 -31.12 18.03 12.45
N GLY A 30 -31.62 17.73 13.66
CA GLY A 30 -32.86 17.00 13.91
C GLY A 30 -32.76 15.47 13.73
N ASN A 31 -31.64 14.98 13.20
CA ASN A 31 -31.34 13.57 13.01
C ASN A 31 -29.81 13.34 13.07
N ALA A 32 -29.39 12.07 13.13
CA ALA A 32 -27.99 11.70 13.07
C ALA A 32 -27.79 10.36 12.35
N ASP A 33 -26.74 10.23 11.56
CA ASP A 33 -26.22 8.92 11.14
C ASP A 33 -25.50 8.30 12.34
N VAL A 34 -25.98 7.13 12.77
CA VAL A 34 -25.51 6.48 14.01
C VAL A 34 -25.01 5.08 13.78
N PHE A 35 -24.01 4.70 14.56
CA PHE A 35 -23.62 3.32 14.78
C PHE A 35 -24.16 2.84 16.13
N VAL A 36 -25.06 1.86 16.08
CA VAL A 36 -25.62 1.21 17.27
C VAL A 36 -24.78 -0.02 17.59
N ARG A 37 -24.06 0.00 18.71
CA ARG A 37 -23.34 -1.18 19.20
C ARG A 37 -24.24 -2.04 20.06
N PHE A 38 -24.25 -3.33 19.75
CA PHE A 38 -24.87 -4.34 20.60
C PHE A 38 -23.87 -4.82 21.67
N ALA A 39 -24.33 -5.67 22.57
CA ALA A 39 -23.44 -6.43 23.45
C ALA A 39 -22.41 -7.21 22.61
N ASP A 40 -21.16 -7.17 23.02
CA ASP A 40 -20.08 -7.89 22.32
C ASP A 40 -20.20 -9.41 22.51
N ALA A 41 -19.56 -10.15 21.60
CA ALA A 41 -19.57 -11.61 21.61
C ALA A 41 -18.41 -12.20 22.44
N SER A 42 -17.77 -11.42 23.32
CA SER A 42 -16.55 -11.83 24.01
C SER A 42 -16.74 -13.11 24.82
N SER A 43 -17.84 -13.24 25.56
CA SER A 43 -18.14 -14.48 26.30
C SER A 43 -18.40 -15.69 25.40
N ALA A 44 -18.99 -15.49 24.21
CA ALA A 44 -19.22 -16.58 23.26
C ALA A 44 -17.90 -17.04 22.62
N LEU A 45 -17.02 -16.09 22.29
CA LEU A 45 -15.67 -16.38 21.80
C LEU A 45 -14.83 -17.11 22.85
N GLU A 46 -14.86 -16.68 24.11
CA GLU A 46 -14.18 -17.33 25.23
C GLU A 46 -14.70 -18.76 25.45
N ALA A 47 -16.02 -18.94 25.48
CA ALA A 47 -16.64 -20.26 25.66
C ALA A 47 -16.25 -21.22 24.52
N ALA A 48 -16.33 -20.78 23.26
CA ALA A 48 -15.95 -21.59 22.10
C ALA A 48 -14.45 -21.95 22.10
N THR A 49 -13.59 -21.03 22.56
CA THR A 49 -12.14 -21.29 22.70
C THR A 49 -11.88 -22.37 23.76
N ILE A 50 -12.59 -22.31 24.90
CA ILE A 50 -12.47 -23.30 25.97
C ILE A 50 -12.99 -24.67 25.50
N GLU A 51 -14.15 -24.71 24.85
CA GLU A 51 -14.77 -25.95 24.38
C GLU A 51 -13.94 -26.66 23.31
N SER A 52 -13.41 -25.90 22.35
CA SER A 52 -12.56 -26.45 21.29
C SER A 52 -11.18 -26.88 21.78
N ASN A 53 -10.72 -26.37 22.94
CA ASN A 53 -9.39 -26.60 23.50
C ASN A 53 -8.25 -26.30 22.49
N LYS A 54 -8.49 -25.33 21.59
CA LYS A 54 -7.55 -24.84 20.58
C LYS A 54 -7.90 -23.39 20.21
N PRO A 55 -7.00 -22.64 19.55
CA PRO A 55 -7.38 -21.39 18.91
C PRO A 55 -8.48 -21.62 17.89
N LEU A 56 -9.49 -20.75 17.90
CA LEU A 56 -10.59 -20.79 16.92
C LEU A 56 -10.07 -20.50 15.52
N GLU A 57 -10.59 -21.23 14.54
CA GLU A 57 -10.35 -20.95 13.13
C GLU A 57 -11.06 -19.66 12.70
N ARG A 58 -10.57 -19.03 11.62
CA ARG A 58 -11.14 -17.78 11.10
C ARG A 58 -12.66 -17.86 10.84
N GLN A 59 -13.13 -19.01 10.35
CA GLN A 59 -14.53 -19.22 10.04
C GLN A 59 -15.40 -19.30 11.30
N GLU A 60 -14.91 -19.97 12.36
CA GLU A 60 -15.61 -20.06 13.65
C GLU A 60 -15.76 -18.68 14.29
N VAL A 61 -14.69 -17.87 14.27
CA VAL A 61 -14.72 -16.48 14.76
C VAL A 61 -15.73 -15.64 13.97
N PHE A 62 -15.73 -15.76 12.64
CA PHE A 62 -16.68 -15.05 11.78
C PHE A 62 -18.13 -15.41 12.10
N GLU A 63 -18.44 -16.71 12.23
CA GLU A 63 -19.78 -17.20 12.54
C GLU A 63 -20.28 -16.65 13.88
N ILE A 64 -19.49 -16.80 14.95
CA ILE A 64 -19.84 -16.30 16.30
C ILE A 64 -20.13 -14.79 16.29
N LEU A 65 -19.29 -14.00 15.62
CA LEU A 65 -19.47 -12.54 15.55
C LEU A 65 -20.68 -12.14 14.69
N SER A 66 -20.90 -12.86 13.59
CA SER A 66 -22.03 -12.62 12.70
C SER A 66 -23.37 -12.97 13.37
N ASP A 67 -23.42 -14.06 14.14
CA ASP A 67 -24.59 -14.49 14.90
C ASP A 67 -24.94 -13.52 16.03
N ALA A 68 -23.92 -13.01 16.73
CA ALA A 68 -24.10 -11.96 17.73
C ALA A 68 -24.72 -10.70 17.09
N THR A 69 -24.25 -10.32 15.91
CA THR A 69 -24.78 -9.16 15.18
C THR A 69 -26.22 -9.40 14.70
N ALA A 70 -26.51 -10.58 14.15
CA ALA A 70 -27.86 -10.96 13.72
C ALA A 70 -28.85 -10.96 14.88
N THR A 71 -28.44 -11.45 16.05
CA THR A 71 -29.24 -11.42 17.28
C THR A 71 -29.52 -9.99 17.74
N GLY A 72 -28.50 -9.13 17.73
CA GLY A 72 -28.64 -7.71 18.05
C GLY A 72 -29.55 -6.97 17.08
N GLN A 73 -29.37 -7.19 15.77
CA GLN A 73 -30.19 -6.62 14.71
C GLN A 73 -31.66 -6.99 14.88
N LYS A 74 -31.95 -8.28 15.11
CA LYS A 74 -33.31 -8.76 15.36
C LYS A 74 -34.00 -8.06 16.53
N SER A 75 -33.22 -7.66 17.54
CA SER A 75 -33.76 -6.95 18.71
C SER A 75 -34.21 -5.51 18.41
N ILE A 76 -33.76 -4.91 17.29
CA ILE A 76 -34.08 -3.53 16.92
C ILE A 76 -35.02 -3.40 15.72
N GLU A 77 -35.26 -4.48 14.96
CA GLU A 77 -36.05 -4.49 13.71
C GLU A 77 -37.38 -3.72 13.79
N ALA A 78 -38.16 -3.97 14.85
CA ALA A 78 -39.45 -3.31 15.03
C ALA A 78 -39.33 -1.80 15.31
N ALA A 79 -38.28 -1.40 16.04
CA ALA A 79 -38.03 0.01 16.35
C ALA A 79 -37.51 0.77 15.12
N THR A 80 -36.74 0.09 14.27
CA THR A 80 -36.10 0.66 13.07
C THR A 80 -36.93 0.51 11.80
N ALA A 81 -38.20 0.10 11.90
CA ALA A 81 -39.07 -0.01 10.74
C ALA A 81 -39.19 1.35 10.02
N GLY A 82 -38.81 1.39 8.74
CA GLY A 82 -38.80 2.61 7.94
C GLY A 82 -37.46 3.37 7.90
N PHE A 83 -36.42 2.89 8.59
CA PHE A 83 -35.07 3.43 8.53
C PHE A 83 -34.14 2.55 7.70
N GLU A 84 -33.11 3.14 7.08
CA GLU A 84 -32.04 2.41 6.41
C GLU A 84 -31.08 1.85 7.47
N VAL A 85 -31.05 0.52 7.61
CA VAL A 85 -30.22 -0.20 8.59
C VAL A 85 -29.23 -1.10 7.87
N THR A 86 -27.94 -0.91 8.15
CA THR A 86 -26.84 -1.73 7.59
C THR A 86 -26.10 -2.43 8.71
N PRO A 87 -26.28 -3.76 8.90
CA PRO A 87 -25.55 -4.51 9.92
C PRO A 87 -24.08 -4.70 9.55
N THR A 88 -23.22 -4.85 10.57
CA THR A 88 -21.80 -5.20 10.40
C THR A 88 -21.58 -6.71 10.54
N TRP A 89 -20.43 -7.22 10.09
CA TRP A 89 -20.17 -8.67 10.12
C TRP A 89 -19.36 -9.12 11.34
N ILE A 90 -18.30 -8.37 11.67
CA ILE A 90 -17.31 -8.75 12.69
C ILE A 90 -17.27 -7.80 13.89
N VAL A 91 -18.05 -6.72 13.82
CA VAL A 91 -18.32 -5.83 14.95
C VAL A 91 -19.79 -5.99 15.26
N SER A 92 -20.15 -6.24 16.53
CA SER A 92 -21.57 -6.43 16.87
C SER A 92 -22.29 -5.09 16.89
N GLY A 93 -22.96 -4.77 15.78
CA GLY A 93 -23.65 -3.50 15.62
C GLY A 93 -24.33 -3.32 14.27
N ALA A 94 -24.96 -2.16 14.11
CA ALA A 94 -25.58 -1.75 12.86
C ALA A 94 -25.48 -0.23 12.68
N PHE A 95 -25.25 0.22 11.45
CA PHE A 95 -25.40 1.61 11.04
C PHE A 95 -26.86 1.91 10.75
N ILE A 96 -27.34 3.06 11.19
CA ILE A 96 -28.69 3.56 10.91
C ILE A 96 -28.56 4.99 10.38
N LYS A 97 -29.11 5.26 9.20
CA LYS A 97 -29.10 6.61 8.63
C LYS A 97 -30.25 7.46 9.16
N ALA A 98 -29.99 8.75 9.31
CA ALA A 98 -30.95 9.78 9.68
C ALA A 98 -31.84 9.39 10.89
N ALA A 99 -31.23 8.80 11.92
CA ALA A 99 -31.94 8.43 13.15
C ALA A 99 -32.42 9.69 13.87
N ASP A 100 -33.74 9.82 14.00
CA ASP A 100 -34.36 10.94 14.70
C ASP A 100 -34.41 10.71 16.22
N LYS A 101 -34.78 11.75 16.96
CA LYS A 101 -34.87 11.69 18.42
C LYS A 101 -35.81 10.57 18.90
N ALA A 102 -36.92 10.34 18.19
CA ALA A 102 -37.92 9.35 18.59
C ALA A 102 -37.37 7.92 18.44
N LEU A 103 -36.58 7.66 17.39
CA LEU A 103 -35.89 6.40 17.22
C LEU A 103 -34.82 6.20 18.29
N ILE A 104 -34.00 7.20 18.57
CA ILE A 104 -32.95 7.11 19.61
C ILE A 104 -33.56 6.80 20.97
N GLU A 105 -34.69 7.43 21.33
CA GLU A 105 -35.43 7.11 22.55
C GLU A 105 -35.88 5.64 22.59
N LYS A 106 -36.43 5.09 21.49
CA LYS A 106 -36.80 3.66 21.41
C LYS A 106 -35.60 2.74 21.55
N LEU A 107 -34.49 3.06 20.90
CA LEU A 107 -33.27 2.26 20.93
C LEU A 107 -32.69 2.20 22.36
N THR A 108 -32.63 3.32 23.08
CA THR A 108 -32.05 3.35 24.44
C THR A 108 -32.78 2.46 25.46
N LEU A 109 -34.07 2.18 25.23
CA LEU A 109 -34.87 1.25 26.03
C LEU A 109 -34.48 -0.23 25.81
N ASN A 110 -33.85 -0.55 24.68
CA ASN A 110 -33.39 -1.90 24.38
C ASN A 110 -32.13 -2.23 25.21
N ARG A 111 -32.21 -3.29 26.02
CA ARG A 111 -31.12 -3.73 26.90
C ARG A 111 -29.93 -4.34 26.18
N VAL A 112 -30.12 -4.83 24.95
CA VAL A 112 -29.06 -5.42 24.10
C VAL A 112 -28.14 -4.33 23.54
N ILE A 113 -28.61 -3.09 23.44
CA ILE A 113 -27.81 -1.96 22.97
C ILE A 113 -26.87 -1.49 24.07
N LYS A 114 -25.58 -1.47 23.74
CA LYS A 114 -24.46 -1.00 24.59
C LYS A 114 -24.23 0.49 24.42
N SER A 115 -24.17 0.97 23.19
CA SER A 115 -23.99 2.39 22.88
C SER A 115 -24.66 2.78 21.55
N VAL A 116 -24.96 4.07 21.44
CA VAL A 116 -25.36 4.73 20.20
C VAL A 116 -24.36 5.86 19.94
N GLU A 117 -23.54 5.67 18.92
CA GLU A 117 -22.42 6.53 18.55
C GLU A 117 -22.74 7.25 17.24
N GLN A 118 -22.27 8.50 17.08
CA GLN A 118 -22.38 9.17 15.78
C GLN A 118 -21.34 8.58 14.83
N VAL A 119 -21.72 8.37 13.57
CA VAL A 119 -20.75 8.01 12.53
C VAL A 119 -19.85 9.23 12.28
N PRO A 120 -18.53 9.12 12.49
CA PRO A 120 -17.64 10.26 12.30
C PRO A 120 -17.43 10.54 10.81
N ASP A 121 -17.45 11.82 10.45
CA ASP A 121 -16.90 12.27 9.18
C ASP A 121 -15.38 12.29 9.29
N MET A 122 -14.70 11.57 8.40
CA MET A 122 -13.25 11.56 8.30
C MET A 122 -12.83 12.38 7.08
N GLU A 123 -12.14 13.48 7.32
CA GLU A 123 -11.51 14.27 6.27
C GLU A 123 -10.06 13.80 6.07
N LEU A 124 -9.61 13.81 4.82
CA LEU A 124 -8.22 13.54 4.50
C LEU A 124 -7.40 14.79 4.76
N ASP A 125 -6.23 14.61 5.37
CA ASP A 125 -5.28 15.69 5.54
C ASP A 125 -4.92 16.32 4.18
N PRO A 126 -4.73 17.66 4.13
CA PRO A 126 -4.32 18.32 2.91
C PRO A 126 -2.95 17.82 2.47
N VAL A 127 -2.79 17.60 1.16
CA VAL A 127 -1.50 17.22 0.57
C VAL A 127 -0.51 18.35 0.81
N LEU A 128 0.57 18.04 1.53
CA LEU A 128 1.69 18.95 1.69
C LEU A 128 2.38 19.12 0.33
N SER A 129 2.16 20.26 -0.31
CA SER A 129 2.87 20.65 -1.53
C SER A 129 4.03 21.57 -1.18
N LYS A 130 5.18 21.31 -1.77
CA LYS A 130 6.34 22.19 -1.63
C LYS A 130 6.14 23.44 -2.47
N SER A 131 6.48 24.61 -1.93
CA SER A 131 6.45 25.88 -2.68
C SER A 131 7.37 25.79 -3.91
N THR A 132 6.92 26.28 -5.05
CA THR A 132 7.69 26.36 -6.30
C THR A 132 8.85 27.38 -6.24
N THR A 133 9.00 28.09 -5.13
CA THR A 133 9.98 29.19 -4.96
C THR A 133 11.30 28.78 -4.32
N ASP A 134 11.44 27.54 -3.84
CA ASP A 134 12.68 27.10 -3.22
C ASP A 134 13.60 26.49 -4.29
N ASP A 135 14.60 27.27 -4.71
CA ASP A 135 15.75 26.81 -5.49
C ASP A 135 16.52 25.75 -4.69
N ILE A 136 16.08 24.51 -4.84
CA ILE A 136 16.73 23.35 -4.26
C ILE A 136 17.27 22.56 -5.43
N THR A 137 18.59 22.59 -5.58
CA THR A 137 19.33 21.55 -6.31
C THR A 137 18.79 20.21 -5.86
N ALA A 138 18.04 19.53 -6.74
CA ALA A 138 17.56 18.19 -6.46
C ALA A 138 18.76 17.36 -6.00
N PRO A 139 18.70 16.70 -4.83
CA PRO A 139 19.75 15.76 -4.46
C PRO A 139 19.92 14.79 -5.63
N ALA A 140 21.16 14.45 -5.95
CA ALA A 140 21.47 13.44 -6.96
C ALA A 140 20.53 12.24 -6.79
N ALA A 141 19.96 11.74 -7.90
CA ALA A 141 18.92 10.73 -7.92
C ALA A 141 19.28 9.55 -7.00
N SER A 142 18.77 9.56 -5.77
CA SER A 142 18.87 8.41 -4.87
C SER A 142 17.85 7.39 -5.36
N PRO A 143 18.23 6.11 -5.50
CA PRO A 143 17.33 5.06 -5.94
C PRO A 143 16.14 4.87 -4.97
N ASN A 144 16.31 5.26 -3.69
CA ASN A 144 15.27 5.25 -2.68
C ASN A 144 14.82 6.67 -2.29
N GLN A 145 13.55 6.80 -1.86
CA GLN A 145 13.09 8.01 -1.18
C GLN A 145 13.72 8.11 0.22
N TRP A 146 13.99 9.33 0.67
CA TRP A 146 14.63 9.59 1.97
C TRP A 146 13.92 8.87 3.13
N GLY A 147 12.59 8.79 3.10
CA GLY A 147 11.79 8.12 4.12
C GLY A 147 12.04 6.60 4.17
N ILE A 148 12.26 5.96 3.02
CA ILE A 148 12.58 4.52 2.90
C ILE A 148 13.94 4.23 3.54
N ASP A 149 14.94 5.08 3.27
CA ASP A 149 16.26 4.96 3.89
C ASP A 149 16.20 5.22 5.40
N THR A 150 15.41 6.21 5.83
CA THR A 150 15.28 6.60 7.23
C THR A 150 14.69 5.49 8.11
N VAL A 151 13.70 4.75 7.60
CA VAL A 151 13.13 3.59 8.32
C VAL A 151 14.01 2.34 8.23
N GLY A 152 15.13 2.39 7.51
CA GLY A 152 16.06 1.28 7.37
C GLY A 152 15.56 0.12 6.50
N ALA A 153 14.54 0.36 5.66
CA ALA A 153 13.95 -0.68 4.80
C ALA A 153 14.98 -1.37 3.88
N PRO A 154 15.96 -0.69 3.28
CA PRO A 154 16.93 -1.37 2.41
C PRO A 154 17.74 -2.47 3.12
N ALA A 155 17.96 -2.36 4.43
CA ALA A 155 18.74 -3.33 5.19
C ALA A 155 18.05 -4.70 5.33
N ILE A 156 16.72 -4.76 5.18
CA ILE A 156 15.94 -6.00 5.32
C ILE A 156 15.65 -6.73 4.00
N TRP A 157 15.83 -6.08 2.84
CA TRP A 157 15.49 -6.67 1.53
C TRP A 157 16.29 -7.92 1.18
N LYS A 158 17.51 -8.04 1.73
CA LYS A 158 18.35 -9.25 1.59
C LYS A 158 17.80 -10.48 2.32
N TYR A 159 16.87 -10.31 3.26
CA TYR A 159 16.30 -11.41 4.04
C TYR A 159 14.89 -11.80 3.58
N THR A 160 14.15 -10.85 3.01
CA THR A 160 12.77 -11.08 2.57
C THR A 160 12.36 -10.10 1.48
N ASN A 161 11.50 -10.58 0.58
CA ASN A 161 10.78 -9.78 -0.41
C ASN A 161 9.27 -9.67 -0.09
N GLY A 162 8.85 -10.11 1.10
CA GLY A 162 7.44 -10.08 1.52
C GLY A 162 6.55 -11.17 0.90
N SER A 163 7.13 -12.19 0.24
CA SER A 163 6.34 -13.26 -0.37
C SER A 163 5.38 -13.95 0.62
N GLY A 164 4.13 -14.13 0.19
CA GLY A 164 3.07 -14.74 1.00
C GLY A 164 2.33 -13.76 1.92
N ILE A 165 2.72 -12.49 1.95
CA ILE A 165 2.05 -11.44 2.75
C ILE A 165 1.14 -10.60 1.86
N VAL A 166 -0.04 -10.26 2.37
CA VAL A 166 -0.98 -9.32 1.74
C VAL A 166 -1.15 -8.12 2.65
N ILE A 167 -0.92 -6.92 2.12
CA ILE A 167 -1.13 -5.65 2.83
C ILE A 167 -2.45 -5.05 2.33
N GLY A 168 -3.36 -4.76 3.26
CA GLY A 168 -4.60 -4.02 2.96
C GLY A 168 -4.42 -2.53 3.25
N SER A 169 -4.76 -1.69 2.29
CA SER A 169 -4.82 -0.23 2.46
C SER A 169 -6.27 0.25 2.37
N ILE A 170 -6.68 1.15 3.27
CA ILE A 170 -7.98 1.83 3.25
C ILE A 170 -7.70 3.29 2.91
N ASP A 171 -7.92 3.67 1.65
CA ASP A 171 -7.58 4.98 1.10
C ASP A 171 -8.54 5.32 -0.06
N THR A 172 -8.26 6.37 -0.83
CA THR A 172 -9.06 6.84 -1.97
C THR A 172 -9.11 5.88 -3.15
N GLY A 173 -8.28 4.83 -3.14
CA GLY A 173 -8.17 3.83 -4.19
C GLY A 173 -6.72 3.57 -4.61
N ALA A 174 -6.53 2.99 -5.79
CA ALA A 174 -5.19 2.83 -6.38
C ALA A 174 -5.28 2.86 -7.90
N ARG A 175 -4.31 3.48 -8.59
CA ARG A 175 -4.15 3.29 -10.03
C ARG A 175 -3.50 1.94 -10.31
N HIS A 176 -4.30 0.88 -10.30
CA HIS A 176 -3.82 -0.49 -10.49
C HIS A 176 -3.08 -0.72 -11.82
N THR A 177 -3.27 0.14 -12.83
CA THR A 177 -2.55 0.08 -14.11
C THR A 177 -1.15 0.70 -14.09
N HIS A 178 -0.75 1.36 -12.99
CA HIS A 178 0.57 1.95 -12.85
C HIS A 178 1.64 0.86 -12.89
N LEU A 179 2.76 1.05 -13.62
CA LEU A 179 3.74 -0.03 -13.82
C LEU A 179 4.35 -0.55 -12.51
N LEU A 180 4.39 0.28 -11.47
CA LEU A 180 4.84 -0.11 -10.11
C LEU A 180 3.83 -0.98 -9.34
N LEU A 181 2.54 -0.90 -9.69
CA LEU A 181 1.44 -1.48 -8.92
C LEU A 181 0.79 -2.68 -9.61
N LYS A 182 0.79 -2.68 -10.95
CA LYS A 182 0.04 -3.62 -11.79
C LYS A 182 0.34 -5.09 -11.53
N ASP A 183 1.56 -5.39 -11.09
CA ASP A 183 2.03 -6.75 -10.84
C ASP A 183 1.96 -7.13 -9.34
N SER A 184 1.75 -6.16 -8.44
CA SER A 184 1.71 -6.37 -6.98
C SER A 184 0.29 -6.41 -6.40
N TRP A 185 -0.71 -5.84 -7.08
CA TRP A 185 -2.06 -5.79 -6.54
C TRP A 185 -2.80 -7.13 -6.67
N ARG A 186 -3.65 -7.42 -5.69
CA ARG A 186 -4.41 -8.68 -5.64
C ARG A 186 -5.68 -8.57 -6.49
N ALA A 187 -5.74 -9.30 -7.61
CA ALA A 187 -6.89 -9.25 -8.51
C ALA A 187 -8.20 -9.79 -7.89
N ASP A 188 -8.15 -10.96 -7.26
CA ASP A 188 -9.33 -11.57 -6.64
C ASP A 188 -9.59 -11.01 -5.25
N ARG A 189 -10.75 -10.35 -5.05
CA ARG A 189 -11.18 -9.74 -3.78
C ARG A 189 -10.09 -8.84 -3.15
N GLY A 190 -9.28 -8.17 -3.96
CA GLY A 190 -8.25 -7.25 -3.46
C GLY A 190 -8.63 -5.78 -3.53
N SER A 191 -9.84 -5.46 -3.98
CA SER A 191 -10.36 -4.09 -3.94
C SER A 191 -11.85 -4.07 -3.57
N SER A 192 -12.24 -3.00 -2.90
CA SER A 192 -13.63 -2.70 -2.57
C SER A 192 -13.79 -1.19 -2.62
N ASP A 193 -14.59 -0.71 -3.58
CA ASP A 193 -14.98 0.69 -3.67
C ASP A 193 -16.45 0.84 -3.23
N PRO A 194 -16.71 1.26 -1.97
CA PRO A 194 -18.08 1.43 -1.49
C PRO A 194 -18.81 2.62 -2.13
N TYR A 195 -18.07 3.56 -2.74
CA TYR A 195 -18.62 4.79 -3.32
C TYR A 195 -19.06 4.58 -4.77
N ASN A 196 -18.13 4.24 -5.66
CA ASN A 196 -18.42 4.10 -7.10
C ASN A 196 -18.64 2.65 -7.53
N ARG A 197 -18.35 1.67 -6.65
CA ARG A 197 -18.54 0.23 -6.92
C ARG A 197 -17.81 -0.24 -8.18
N THR A 198 -16.61 0.27 -8.40
CA THR A 198 -15.75 -0.13 -9.51
C THR A 198 -15.31 -1.59 -9.36
N ALA A 199 -15.12 -2.28 -10.49
CA ALA A 199 -14.69 -3.67 -10.50
C ALA A 199 -13.18 -3.85 -10.24
N VAL A 200 -12.42 -2.76 -10.41
CA VAL A 200 -10.96 -2.70 -10.24
C VAL A 200 -10.63 -1.46 -9.40
N PRO A 201 -9.48 -1.44 -8.69
CA PRO A 201 -9.06 -0.25 -7.97
C PRO A 201 -8.99 0.94 -8.93
N GLU A 202 -9.70 2.01 -8.61
CA GLU A 202 -9.63 3.29 -9.30
C GLU A 202 -9.30 4.37 -8.27
N ASP A 203 -8.52 5.36 -8.66
CA ASP A 203 -8.11 6.43 -7.75
C ASP A 203 -8.33 7.80 -8.41
N LEU A 204 -9.50 8.38 -8.14
CA LEU A 204 -9.90 9.69 -8.67
C LEU A 204 -9.23 10.85 -7.90
N ARG A 205 -8.64 10.57 -6.74
CA ARG A 205 -7.93 11.53 -5.88
C ARG A 205 -6.62 10.87 -5.44
N PRO A 206 -5.48 11.09 -6.11
CA PRO A 206 -4.32 10.19 -6.17
C PRO A 206 -3.52 9.93 -4.87
N LEU A 207 -4.12 10.17 -3.69
CA LEU A 207 -3.53 9.91 -2.38
C LEU A 207 -3.29 8.41 -2.18
N GLY A 208 -4.27 7.56 -2.44
CA GLY A 208 -4.13 6.11 -2.27
C GLY A 208 -3.07 5.49 -3.19
N THR A 209 -2.97 5.96 -4.43
CA THR A 209 -1.89 5.57 -5.35
C THR A 209 -0.52 5.97 -4.78
N HIS A 210 -0.41 7.13 -4.14
CA HIS A 210 0.83 7.59 -3.50
C HIS A 210 1.18 6.78 -2.24
N THR A 211 0.22 6.52 -1.35
CA THR A 211 0.44 5.73 -0.13
C THR A 211 0.83 4.30 -0.47
N ILE A 212 0.14 3.67 -1.44
CA ILE A 212 0.49 2.33 -1.94
C ILE A 212 1.84 2.33 -2.66
N GLY A 213 2.13 3.32 -3.51
CA GLY A 213 3.42 3.44 -4.18
C GLY A 213 4.61 3.59 -3.22
N THR A 214 4.38 4.08 -1.99
CA THR A 214 5.39 4.14 -0.93
C THR A 214 5.71 2.76 -0.34
N MET A 215 4.75 1.83 -0.36
CA MET A 215 4.94 0.46 0.13
C MET A 215 5.61 -0.44 -0.92
N GLU A 216 5.58 -0.05 -2.19
CA GLU A 216 6.02 -0.86 -3.32
C GLU A 216 7.50 -0.66 -3.69
N LYS A 217 8.01 -1.63 -4.45
CA LYS A 217 9.40 -1.64 -4.91
C LYS A 217 9.67 -0.42 -5.81
N SER A 218 10.74 0.32 -5.51
CA SER A 218 11.20 1.41 -6.37
C SER A 218 12.04 0.86 -7.53
N TYR A 219 11.79 1.37 -8.74
CA TYR A 219 12.55 1.04 -9.94
C TYR A 219 13.30 2.26 -10.45
N VAL A 220 14.37 1.99 -11.18
CA VAL A 220 15.13 2.97 -11.94
C VAL A 220 15.12 2.58 -13.42
N LYS A 221 15.07 3.58 -14.29
CA LYS A 221 15.45 3.47 -15.70
C LYS A 221 16.90 3.92 -15.83
N LEU A 222 17.71 3.17 -16.56
CA LEU A 222 19.05 3.63 -16.93
C LEU A 222 18.95 4.33 -18.28
N ILE A 223 19.23 5.63 -18.30
CA ILE A 223 18.98 6.50 -19.45
C ILE A 223 20.32 7.01 -19.98
N THR A 224 20.56 6.83 -21.28
CA THR A 224 21.76 7.34 -21.94
C THR A 224 21.64 8.84 -22.19
N LYS A 225 22.77 9.52 -22.46
CA LYS A 225 22.79 10.94 -22.86
C LYS A 225 21.87 11.28 -24.03
N THR A 226 21.59 10.33 -24.92
CA THR A 226 20.70 10.53 -26.09
C THR A 226 19.24 10.14 -25.80
N ASN A 227 18.86 10.03 -24.53
CA ASN A 227 17.51 9.62 -24.07
C ASN A 227 17.07 8.23 -24.54
N LYS A 228 18.02 7.33 -24.82
CA LYS A 228 17.70 5.90 -24.97
C LYS A 228 17.64 5.28 -23.58
N VAL A 229 16.80 4.27 -23.41
CA VAL A 229 16.61 3.54 -22.16
C VAL A 229 17.22 2.16 -22.29
N ILE A 230 18.00 1.75 -21.28
CA ILE A 230 18.55 0.41 -21.23
C ILE A 230 17.42 -0.58 -20.93
N SER A 231 17.40 -1.70 -21.64
CA SER A 231 16.40 -2.74 -21.49
C SER A 231 17.01 -4.13 -21.48
N GLU A 232 16.34 -5.08 -20.83
CA GLU A 232 16.67 -6.50 -20.86
C GLU A 232 15.81 -7.24 -21.89
N PHE A 233 16.40 -8.20 -22.61
CA PHE A 233 15.66 -9.14 -23.46
C PHE A 233 16.41 -10.46 -23.63
N TYR A 234 15.81 -11.58 -23.22
CA TYR A 234 16.40 -12.93 -23.25
C TYR A 234 17.84 -12.97 -22.69
N SER A 235 18.02 -12.36 -21.53
CA SER A 235 19.31 -12.16 -20.84
C SER A 235 20.28 -11.20 -21.53
N GLY A 236 20.02 -10.76 -22.76
CA GLY A 236 20.75 -9.67 -23.40
C GLY A 236 20.38 -8.30 -22.82
N VAL A 237 21.27 -7.33 -22.98
CA VAL A 237 21.07 -5.95 -22.51
C VAL A 237 21.23 -5.01 -23.70
N TYR A 238 20.26 -4.11 -23.88
CA TYR A 238 20.13 -3.25 -25.06
C TYR A 238 19.87 -1.80 -24.63
N ALA A 239 19.98 -0.86 -25.56
CA ALA A 239 19.61 0.53 -25.35
C ALA A 239 18.82 1.08 -26.54
N ASP A 240 17.52 1.31 -26.31
CA ASP A 240 16.55 1.65 -27.34
C ASP A 240 15.69 2.85 -26.96
N TRP A 241 14.80 3.28 -27.85
CA TRP A 241 13.80 4.29 -27.52
C TRP A 241 12.83 3.75 -26.49
N VAL A 242 12.38 4.64 -25.61
CA VAL A 242 11.40 4.31 -24.57
C VAL A 242 10.16 3.64 -25.15
N SER A 243 9.79 2.51 -24.56
CA SER A 243 8.64 1.67 -24.89
C SER A 243 7.71 1.47 -23.69
N ASP A 244 8.10 1.96 -22.50
CA ASP A 244 7.39 1.81 -21.23
C ASP A 244 7.07 0.34 -20.88
N SER A 245 8.02 -0.53 -21.22
CA SER A 245 7.98 -1.94 -20.87
C SER A 245 8.70 -2.24 -19.55
N VAL A 246 8.35 -3.34 -18.90
CA VAL A 246 9.03 -3.81 -17.68
C VAL A 246 10.50 -4.17 -17.92
N ASN A 247 10.86 -4.45 -19.18
CA ASN A 247 12.23 -4.72 -19.61
C ASN A 247 13.17 -3.52 -19.39
N GLU A 248 12.63 -2.31 -19.34
CA GLU A 248 13.37 -1.06 -19.12
C GLU A 248 13.60 -0.75 -17.63
N LEU A 249 13.01 -1.52 -16.74
CA LEU A 249 13.00 -1.25 -15.30
C LEU A 249 14.03 -2.10 -14.60
N PHE A 250 14.84 -1.45 -13.75
CA PHE A 250 15.82 -2.11 -12.90
C PHE A 250 15.57 -1.76 -11.45
N VAL A 251 15.96 -2.65 -10.55
CA VAL A 251 15.99 -2.39 -9.12
C VAL A 251 17.43 -2.32 -8.71
N TYR A 252 17.83 -1.18 -8.13
CA TYR A 252 19.16 -1.03 -7.58
C TYR A 252 19.16 -1.28 -6.08
N ASP A 253 19.90 -2.30 -5.63
CA ASP A 253 20.24 -2.49 -4.23
C ASP A 253 21.59 -1.83 -3.95
N SER A 254 21.60 -0.71 -3.22
CA SER A 254 22.82 0.05 -2.92
C SER A 254 23.76 -0.65 -1.93
N ALA A 255 23.22 -1.51 -1.08
CA ALA A 255 23.98 -2.29 -0.10
C ALA A 255 24.63 -3.51 -0.76
N ALA A 256 23.86 -4.26 -1.55
CA ALA A 256 24.38 -5.39 -2.33
C ALA A 256 25.13 -4.96 -3.60
N LYS A 257 24.96 -3.70 -4.02
CA LYS A 257 25.47 -3.09 -5.26
C LYS A 257 25.00 -3.83 -6.51
N THR A 258 23.76 -4.30 -6.56
CA THR A 258 23.24 -5.07 -7.72
C THR A 258 22.20 -4.25 -8.49
N LEU A 259 22.14 -4.48 -9.80
CA LEU A 259 21.08 -3.97 -10.69
C LEU A 259 20.27 -5.17 -11.18
N GLN A 260 19.08 -5.39 -10.62
CA GLN A 260 18.19 -6.48 -11.00
C GLN A 260 17.19 -6.01 -12.06
N ALA A 261 17.16 -6.64 -13.23
CA ALA A 261 16.14 -6.39 -14.24
C ALA A 261 14.76 -6.84 -13.74
N ALA A 262 13.76 -6.00 -13.88
CA ALA A 262 12.40 -6.28 -13.42
C ALA A 262 11.72 -7.38 -14.25
N SER A 263 12.04 -7.46 -15.53
CA SER A 263 11.45 -8.39 -16.51
C SER A 263 11.72 -9.86 -16.20
N ASN A 264 12.96 -10.20 -15.86
CA ASN A 264 13.39 -11.60 -15.67
C ASN A 264 13.92 -11.90 -14.26
N GLY A 265 13.99 -10.89 -13.38
CA GLY A 265 14.47 -11.02 -11.99
C GLY A 265 15.97 -11.33 -11.88
N GLN A 266 16.73 -11.24 -12.97
CA GLN A 266 18.17 -11.49 -13.02
C GLN A 266 18.97 -10.21 -12.82
N CYS A 267 20.21 -10.34 -12.36
CA CYS A 267 21.10 -9.23 -12.08
C CYS A 267 22.02 -8.97 -13.27
N LEU A 268 22.28 -7.69 -13.55
CA LEU A 268 23.28 -7.26 -14.51
C LEU A 268 24.64 -7.82 -14.12
N ASP A 269 25.27 -8.57 -15.01
CA ASP A 269 26.47 -9.35 -14.74
C ASP A 269 27.53 -9.09 -15.82
N ALA A 270 28.70 -8.63 -15.38
CA ALA A 270 29.89 -8.45 -16.22
C ALA A 270 30.75 -9.72 -16.14
N TYR A 271 30.37 -10.73 -16.93
CA TYR A 271 31.03 -12.03 -16.93
C TYR A 271 32.32 -12.02 -17.77
N ARG A 272 33.23 -12.94 -17.47
CA ARG A 272 34.46 -13.09 -18.23
C ARG A 272 34.20 -13.84 -19.54
N ASP A 273 34.54 -13.21 -20.66
CA ASP A 273 34.46 -13.77 -22.01
C ASP A 273 35.86 -13.77 -22.64
N GLY A 274 36.60 -14.86 -22.41
CA GLY A 274 38.01 -14.96 -22.74
C GLY A 274 38.87 -13.91 -22.01
N ASP A 275 39.51 -13.04 -22.80
CA ASP A 275 40.34 -11.93 -22.32
C ASP A 275 39.56 -10.62 -22.12
N LYS A 276 38.25 -10.63 -22.39
CA LYS A 276 37.37 -9.47 -22.26
C LYS A 276 36.24 -9.76 -21.26
N PHE A 277 35.42 -8.74 -21.02
CA PHE A 277 34.18 -8.89 -20.27
C PHE A 277 32.99 -8.80 -21.24
N GLY A 278 32.03 -9.71 -21.07
CA GLY A 278 30.72 -9.63 -21.68
C GLY A 278 29.71 -8.97 -20.73
N LEU A 279 28.53 -8.64 -21.26
CA LEU A 279 27.43 -8.11 -20.48
C LEU A 279 26.16 -8.92 -20.77
N HIS A 280 25.52 -9.40 -19.71
CA HIS A 280 24.21 -10.04 -19.75
C HIS A 280 23.49 -9.81 -18.42
N THR A 281 22.28 -10.34 -18.30
CA THR A 281 21.69 -10.60 -16.99
C THR A 281 21.85 -12.07 -16.62
N TYR A 282 22.09 -12.34 -15.33
CA TYR A 282 22.27 -13.68 -14.80
C TYR A 282 21.64 -13.83 -13.42
N ALA A 283 21.42 -15.06 -12.96
CA ALA A 283 20.83 -15.31 -11.64
C ALA A 283 21.52 -14.47 -10.55
N CYS A 284 20.72 -13.72 -9.79
CA CYS A 284 21.23 -12.81 -8.78
C CYS A 284 21.92 -13.59 -7.65
N ASP A 285 23.17 -13.24 -7.37
CA ASP A 285 23.94 -13.77 -6.26
C ASP A 285 24.64 -12.62 -5.53
N ALA A 286 24.26 -12.42 -4.27
CA ALA A 286 24.83 -11.35 -3.44
C ALA A 286 26.34 -11.50 -3.21
N THR A 287 26.92 -12.68 -3.42
CA THR A 287 28.37 -12.94 -3.29
C THR A 287 29.13 -12.85 -4.61
N ASN A 288 28.43 -12.83 -5.76
CA ASN A 288 29.06 -12.77 -7.06
C ASN A 288 29.67 -11.37 -7.33
N GLY A 289 30.99 -11.33 -7.46
CA GLY A 289 31.75 -10.11 -7.73
C GLY A 289 31.46 -9.47 -9.08
N ASN A 290 30.98 -10.23 -10.07
CA ASN A 290 30.66 -9.74 -11.42
C ASN A 290 29.33 -8.97 -11.51
N GLN A 291 28.54 -8.98 -10.44
CA GLN A 291 27.22 -8.35 -10.38
C GLN A 291 27.22 -7.04 -9.59
N LYS A 292 28.41 -6.49 -9.33
CA LYS A 292 28.59 -5.35 -8.43
C LYS A 292 28.75 -4.06 -9.22
N TRP A 293 27.79 -3.16 -9.06
CA TRP A 293 27.67 -1.89 -9.78
C TRP A 293 27.52 -0.71 -8.83
N ILE A 294 28.20 0.38 -9.15
CA ILE A 294 28.16 1.66 -8.48
C ILE A 294 27.50 2.66 -9.43
N ILE A 295 26.40 3.27 -8.98
CA ILE A 295 25.79 4.41 -9.65
C ILE A 295 26.57 5.67 -9.22
N ASP A 296 27.40 6.19 -10.11
CA ASP A 296 28.13 7.44 -9.94
C ASP A 296 27.38 8.57 -10.64
N ALA A 297 26.31 9.04 -9.98
CA ALA A 297 25.44 10.08 -10.51
C ALA A 297 26.16 11.42 -10.75
N ALA A 298 27.23 11.72 -9.99
CA ALA A 298 27.98 12.96 -10.16
C ALA A 298 28.76 13.01 -11.48
N ASN A 299 29.13 11.84 -12.01
CA ASN A 299 29.89 11.72 -13.25
C ASN A 299 29.09 11.03 -14.36
N HIS A 300 27.79 10.81 -14.15
CA HIS A 300 26.88 10.15 -15.08
C HIS A 300 27.37 8.77 -15.53
N LYS A 301 27.83 7.94 -14.59
CA LYS A 301 28.42 6.62 -14.91
C LYS A 301 27.82 5.49 -14.08
N ILE A 302 27.66 4.34 -14.71
CA ILE A 302 27.43 3.06 -14.03
C ILE A 302 28.75 2.28 -14.06
N LYS A 303 29.46 2.28 -12.92
CA LYS A 303 30.80 1.70 -12.78
C LYS A 303 30.71 0.30 -12.19
N HIS A 304 31.54 -0.62 -12.64
CA HIS A 304 31.67 -1.90 -11.97
C HIS A 304 32.48 -1.73 -10.66
N ALA A 305 32.06 -2.39 -9.59
CA ALA A 305 32.63 -2.21 -8.25
C ALA A 305 33.82 -3.14 -7.96
N THR A 306 33.85 -4.32 -8.58
CA THR A 306 34.90 -5.33 -8.35
C THR A 306 36.00 -5.27 -9.40
N HIS A 307 35.63 -5.32 -10.68
CA HIS A 307 36.52 -5.10 -11.82
C HIS A 307 36.91 -3.63 -11.95
N ASN A 308 38.19 -3.34 -11.74
CA ASN A 308 38.73 -1.99 -11.84
C ASN A 308 38.59 -1.45 -13.26
N ASN A 309 38.26 -0.16 -13.36
CA ASN A 309 38.21 0.59 -14.63
C ASN A 309 37.23 0.02 -15.66
N LEU A 310 36.14 -0.63 -15.21
CA LEU A 310 35.10 -1.18 -16.09
C LEU A 310 33.78 -0.39 -15.91
N CYS A 311 33.19 0.07 -17.00
CA CYS A 311 31.98 0.88 -17.04
C CYS A 311 30.95 0.27 -17.99
N LEU A 312 29.67 0.49 -17.69
CA LEU A 312 28.59 0.27 -18.65
C LEU A 312 28.75 1.25 -19.82
N ASP A 313 28.63 0.74 -21.04
CA ASP A 313 28.89 1.47 -22.27
C ASP A 313 27.80 1.11 -23.29
N VAL A 314 27.27 2.13 -23.94
CA VAL A 314 26.29 1.99 -25.01
C VAL A 314 26.83 2.70 -26.24
N ASP A 315 27.29 1.92 -27.22
CA ASP A 315 27.69 2.46 -28.51
C ASP A 315 26.43 2.75 -29.36
N PRO A 316 26.07 4.03 -29.58
CA PRO A 316 24.88 4.38 -30.35
C PRO A 316 24.99 4.01 -31.83
N THR A 317 26.19 3.66 -32.31
CA THR A 317 26.44 3.22 -33.69
C THR A 317 26.36 1.71 -33.87
N ASN A 318 26.24 0.94 -32.76
CA ASN A 318 26.06 -0.50 -32.84
C ASN A 318 24.70 -0.83 -33.47
N PRO A 319 24.65 -1.52 -34.63
CA PRO A 319 23.40 -1.81 -35.33
C PRO A 319 22.47 -2.75 -34.56
N SER A 320 23.00 -3.48 -33.56
CA SER A 320 22.21 -4.34 -32.68
C SER A 320 21.67 -3.63 -31.44
N ASN A 321 22.03 -2.35 -31.23
CA ASN A 321 21.74 -1.58 -30.01
C ASN A 321 22.17 -2.26 -28.70
N ALA A 322 23.03 -3.30 -28.77
CA ALA A 322 23.48 -4.02 -27.59
C ALA A 322 24.33 -3.10 -26.68
N ALA A 323 23.97 -3.08 -25.40
CA ALA A 323 24.81 -2.52 -24.37
C ALA A 323 25.98 -3.46 -24.10
N GLN A 324 27.09 -2.90 -23.63
CA GLN A 324 28.31 -3.63 -23.35
C GLN A 324 29.01 -3.05 -22.13
N VAL A 325 30.16 -3.62 -21.79
CA VAL A 325 31.09 -3.04 -20.83
C VAL A 325 32.38 -2.63 -21.52
N TRP A 326 32.96 -1.53 -21.08
CA TRP A 326 34.22 -1.04 -21.62
C TRP A 326 35.07 -0.36 -20.55
N GLU A 327 36.32 -0.07 -20.90
CA GLU A 327 37.20 0.72 -20.03
C GLU A 327 36.56 2.07 -19.70
N CYS A 328 36.57 2.47 -18.43
CA CYS A 328 35.99 3.75 -18.02
C CYS A 328 36.82 4.92 -18.58
N HIS A 329 36.22 5.72 -19.46
CA HIS A 329 36.85 6.92 -20.01
C HIS A 329 36.15 8.20 -19.56
N ASN A 330 36.94 9.20 -19.18
CA ASN A 330 36.43 10.54 -18.89
C ASN A 330 35.86 11.17 -20.17
N ALA A 331 34.75 11.89 -20.05
CA ALA A 331 34.06 12.56 -21.16
C ALA A 331 33.60 11.66 -22.33
N ASN A 332 33.64 10.33 -22.21
CA ASN A 332 33.04 9.43 -23.19
C ASN A 332 31.51 9.46 -23.07
N THR A 333 30.83 10.00 -24.10
CA THR A 333 29.37 10.14 -24.13
C THR A 333 28.62 8.82 -24.22
N ASN A 334 29.27 7.74 -24.68
CA ASN A 334 28.68 6.39 -24.74
C ASN A 334 28.53 5.77 -23.35
N GLN A 335 29.26 6.29 -22.36
CA GLN A 335 29.23 5.85 -20.97
C GLN A 335 28.45 6.82 -20.08
N TRP A 336 27.83 7.84 -20.67
CA TRP A 336 26.98 8.78 -19.96
C TRP A 336 25.61 8.13 -19.77
N ILE A 337 25.40 7.54 -18.60
CA ILE A 337 24.21 6.78 -18.25
C ILE A 337 23.77 7.20 -16.85
N ASP A 338 22.54 7.71 -16.77
CA ASP A 338 21.91 8.15 -15.54
C ASP A 338 20.87 7.13 -15.08
N ALA A 339 20.94 6.74 -13.80
CA ALA A 339 19.87 6.00 -13.16
C ALA A 339 18.80 6.99 -12.71
N VAL A 340 17.72 7.08 -13.47
CA VAL A 340 16.59 7.98 -13.18
C VAL A 340 15.48 7.17 -12.54
N LYS A 341 14.92 7.69 -11.45
CA LYS A 341 13.77 7.07 -10.79
C LYS A 341 12.60 6.94 -11.78
N TYR A 342 11.98 5.77 -11.79
CA TYR A 342 10.76 5.51 -12.55
C TYR A 342 9.51 5.76 -11.71
#